data_AF-A0A537PFL6-F1
#
_entry.id   AF-A0A537PFL6-F1
#
_cell.length_a   1.000
_cell.length_b   1.000
_cell.length_c   1.000
_cell.angle_alpha   90.00
_cell.angle_beta   90.00
_cell.angle_gamma   90.00
#
_symmetry.space_group_name_H-M   'P 1'
#
loop_
_entity.id
_entity.type
_entity.pdbx_description
1 polymer ?
#
loop_
_entity_poly.entity_id
_entity_poly.type
_entity_poly.pdbx_seq_one_letter_code
_entity_poly.pdbx_strand_id
1 'polypeptide(L)'
;TVRLDVDGRPLQGEFLRAANIVNTMIKQLSVFTSEVTRVAREVGTEGKLGGQAQVREVTGVWKDLTESVNSMASNLTAQVRNIADVTIAVAMGDLSKKITVDVRGEILQLKEAINTMVDQLR
;
A
#
# COMPACT_ATOMS: atom_id res chain seq x y z
N THR A 1 15.78 -20.44 -1.68
CA THR A 1 15.06 -21.72 -1.77
C THR A 1 15.84 -22.76 -0.98
N VAL A 2 15.16 -23.77 -0.46
CA VAL A 2 15.74 -24.97 0.14
C VAL A 2 16.13 -25.94 -0.97
N ARG A 3 17.31 -26.55 -0.87
CA ARG A 3 17.76 -27.58 -1.83
C ARG A 3 16.89 -28.83 -1.73
N LEU A 4 16.65 -29.49 -2.86
CA LEU A 4 15.85 -30.72 -2.94
C LEU A 4 16.70 -31.99 -2.92
N ASP A 5 17.99 -31.86 -2.62
CA ASP A 5 18.96 -32.93 -2.56
C ASP A 5 19.92 -32.73 -1.36
N VAL A 6 20.52 -33.84 -0.92
CA VAL A 6 21.60 -33.87 0.07
C VAL A 6 22.69 -34.79 -0.47
N ASP A 7 23.91 -34.28 -0.60
CA ASP A 7 25.07 -34.99 -1.15
C ASP A 7 24.79 -35.64 -2.53
N GLY A 8 24.04 -34.94 -3.38
CA GLY A 8 23.68 -35.40 -4.72
C GLY A 8 22.57 -36.45 -4.77
N ARG A 9 21.97 -36.81 -3.63
CA ARG A 9 20.81 -37.71 -3.55
C ARG A 9 19.53 -36.89 -3.37
N PRO A 10 18.49 -37.09 -4.20
CA PRO A 10 17.25 -36.35 -4.08
C PRO A 10 16.52 -36.70 -2.78
N LEU A 11 15.90 -35.69 -2.15
CA LEU A 11 14.96 -35.89 -1.07
C LEU A 11 13.78 -36.76 -1.55
N GLN A 12 13.22 -37.57 -0.65
CA GLN A 12 12.08 -38.42 -0.95
C GLN A 12 11.02 -38.34 0.15
N GLY A 13 9.80 -38.78 -0.19
CA GLY A 13 8.67 -38.85 0.75
C GLY A 13 8.35 -37.51 1.40
N GLU A 14 8.11 -37.53 2.71
CA GLU A 14 7.72 -36.36 3.49
C GLU A 14 8.77 -35.24 3.50
N PHE A 15 10.06 -35.57 3.42
CA PHE A 15 11.12 -34.55 3.35
C PHE A 15 11.08 -33.76 2.04
N LEU A 16 10.83 -34.43 0.91
CA LEU A 16 10.65 -33.75 -0.38
C LEU A 16 9.39 -32.88 -0.37
N ARG A 17 8.30 -33.39 0.21
CA ARG A 17 7.03 -32.64 0.34
C ARG A 17 7.23 -31.39 1.19
N ALA A 18 7.87 -31.50 2.35
CA ALA A 18 8.16 -30.37 3.22
C ALA A 18 9.06 -29.34 2.52
N ALA A 19 10.12 -29.78 1.84
CA ALA A 19 11.01 -28.88 1.11
C ALA A 19 10.28 -28.12 -0.01
N ASN A 20 9.37 -28.78 -0.74
CA ASN A 20 8.54 -28.13 -1.74
C ASN A 20 7.57 -27.10 -1.14
N ILE A 21 6.90 -27.44 -0.02
CA ILE A 21 6.03 -26.50 0.69
C ILE A 21 6.81 -25.26 1.15
N VAL A 22 8.00 -25.46 1.74
CA VAL A 22 8.88 -24.37 2.16
C VAL A 22 9.33 -23.51 0.97
N ASN A 23 9.68 -24.14 -0.16
CA ASN A 23 10.03 -23.41 -1.38
C ASN A 23 8.88 -22.57 -1.94
N THR A 24 7.65 -23.09 -1.90
CA THR A 24 6.45 -22.33 -2.25
C THR A 24 6.26 -21.13 -1.33
N MET A 25 6.40 -21.31 0.00
CA MET A 25 6.32 -20.22 0.96
C MET A 25 7.41 -19.15 0.72
N ILE A 26 8.65 -19.56 0.47
CA ILE A 26 9.76 -18.63 0.14
C ILE A 26 9.44 -17.83 -1.12
N LYS A 27 8.88 -18.48 -2.15
CA LYS A 27 8.51 -17.81 -3.40
C LYS A 27 7.39 -16.79 -3.16
N GLN A 28 6.34 -17.16 -2.43
CA GLN A 28 5.24 -16.26 -2.08
C GLN A 28 5.74 -15.05 -1.28
N LEU A 29 6.61 -15.27 -0.29
CA LEU A 29 7.22 -14.20 0.49
C LEU A 29 8.04 -13.26 -0.39
N SER A 30 8.87 -13.79 -1.30
CA SER A 30 9.67 -12.95 -2.19
C SER A 30 8.80 -12.07 -3.10
N VAL A 31 7.69 -12.60 -3.63
CA VAL A 31 6.75 -11.81 -4.44
C VAL A 31 6.08 -10.74 -3.59
N PHE A 32 5.57 -11.10 -2.42
CA PHE A 32 4.96 -10.17 -1.49
C PHE A 32 5.89 -9.02 -1.11
N THR A 33 7.13 -9.32 -0.70
CA THR A 33 8.12 -8.30 -0.35
C THR A 33 8.39 -7.37 -1.52
N SER A 34 8.55 -7.90 -2.74
CA SER A 34 8.78 -7.06 -3.92
C SER A 34 7.62 -6.10 -4.20
N GLU A 35 6.38 -6.59 -4.08
CA GLU A 35 5.17 -5.79 -4.32
C GLU A 35 4.97 -4.72 -3.25
N VAL A 36 5.17 -5.05 -1.97
CA VAL A 36 5.06 -4.07 -0.88
C VAL A 36 6.14 -3.01 -1.00
N THR A 37 7.39 -3.39 -1.31
CA THR A 37 8.46 -2.42 -1.55
C THR A 37 8.14 -1.50 -2.73
N ARG A 38 7.56 -2.04 -3.81
CA ARG A 38 7.11 -1.24 -4.96
C ARG A 38 6.04 -0.23 -4.57
N VAL A 39 4.97 -0.68 -3.89
CA VAL A 39 3.86 0.21 -3.47
C VAL A 39 4.35 1.29 -2.50
N ALA A 40 5.19 0.93 -1.53
CA ALA A 40 5.76 1.88 -0.59
C ALA A 40 6.59 2.96 -1.31
N ARG A 41 7.39 2.57 -2.31
CA ARG A 41 8.15 3.51 -3.13
C ARG A 41 7.23 4.39 -3.99
N GLU A 42 6.29 3.80 -4.72
CA GLU A 42 5.38 4.53 -5.61
C GLU A 42 4.54 5.55 -4.85
N VAL A 43 3.83 5.12 -3.81
CA VAL A 43 2.89 5.96 -3.07
C VAL A 43 3.63 6.88 -2.09
N GLY A 44 4.62 6.35 -1.37
CA GLY A 44 5.29 7.07 -0.29
C GLY A 44 6.46 7.96 -0.73
N THR A 45 7.14 7.63 -1.82
CA THR A 45 8.33 8.38 -2.27
C THR A 45 8.12 9.08 -3.60
N GLU A 46 7.54 8.39 -4.59
CA GLU A 46 7.35 8.95 -5.93
C GLU A 46 6.05 9.77 -6.06
N GLY A 47 5.17 9.73 -5.06
CA GLY A 47 3.88 10.42 -5.08
C GLY A 47 2.90 9.86 -6.12
N LYS A 48 3.15 8.66 -6.64
CA LYS A 48 2.26 7.95 -7.57
C LYS A 48 1.12 7.31 -6.80
N LEU A 49 0.10 8.11 -6.56
CA LEU A 49 -1.08 7.70 -5.79
C LEU A 49 -1.91 6.66 -6.55
N GLY A 50 -2.50 5.71 -5.81
CA GLY A 50 -3.34 4.64 -6.34
C GLY A 50 -2.60 3.33 -6.63
N GLY A 51 -1.29 3.25 -6.36
CA GLY A 51 -0.54 2.00 -6.41
C GLY A 51 -1.07 0.98 -5.39
N GLN A 52 -1.25 -0.27 -5.83
CA GLN A 52 -1.67 -1.39 -5.00
C GLN A 52 -0.79 -2.61 -5.27
N ALA A 53 -0.54 -3.40 -4.24
CA ALA A 53 0.20 -4.64 -4.29
C ALA A 53 -0.68 -5.73 -4.91
N GLN A 54 -0.13 -6.43 -5.90
CA GLN A 54 -0.81 -7.50 -6.62
C GLN A 54 -0.06 -8.81 -6.42
N VAL A 55 -0.41 -9.52 -5.35
CA VAL A 55 0.19 -10.82 -5.04
C VAL A 55 -0.82 -11.91 -5.38
N ARG A 56 -0.52 -12.72 -6.41
CA ARG A 56 -1.37 -13.85 -6.82
C ARG A 56 -1.15 -15.03 -5.87
N GLU A 57 -2.20 -15.84 -5.68
CA GLU A 57 -2.13 -17.13 -4.98
C GLU A 57 -1.73 -17.04 -3.49
N VAL A 58 -1.92 -15.88 -2.84
CA VAL A 58 -1.77 -15.77 -1.38
C VAL A 58 -3.09 -16.06 -0.66
N THR A 59 -2.98 -16.83 0.42
CA THR A 59 -4.10 -17.20 1.30
C THR A 59 -3.71 -16.99 2.75
N GLY A 60 -4.70 -16.86 3.63
CA GLY A 60 -4.47 -16.65 5.06
C GLY A 60 -3.69 -15.36 5.34
N VAL A 61 -2.75 -15.41 6.27
CA VAL A 61 -2.01 -14.24 6.78
C VAL A 61 -1.41 -13.36 5.68
N TRP A 62 -0.91 -13.95 4.59
CA TRP A 62 -0.30 -13.19 3.49
C TRP A 62 -1.32 -12.35 2.71
N LYS A 63 -2.53 -12.89 2.55
CA LYS A 63 -3.63 -12.16 1.92
C LYS A 63 -4.04 -11.00 2.82
N ASP A 64 -4.22 -11.24 4.11
CA ASP A 64 -4.62 -10.21 5.08
C ASP A 64 -3.59 -9.06 5.14
N LEU A 65 -2.30 -9.38 5.08
CA LEU A 65 -1.22 -8.38 5.02
C LEU A 65 -1.25 -7.57 3.71
N THR A 66 -1.48 -8.22 2.57
CA THR A 66 -1.58 -7.55 1.27
C THR A 66 -2.78 -6.60 1.25
N GLU A 67 -3.93 -7.03 1.77
CA GLU A 67 -5.14 -6.23 1.87
C GLU A 67 -4.97 -5.04 2.83
N SER A 68 -4.24 -5.23 3.93
CA SER A 68 -3.92 -4.18 4.88
C SER A 68 -3.03 -3.09 4.27
N VAL A 69 -1.97 -3.48 3.55
CA VAL A 69 -1.11 -2.53 2.81
C VAL A 69 -1.91 -1.77 1.75
N ASN A 70 -2.75 -2.48 0.98
CA ASN A 70 -3.58 -1.86 -0.05
C ASN A 70 -4.61 -0.88 0.54
N SER A 71 -5.20 -1.21 1.69
CA SER A 71 -6.13 -0.34 2.39
C SER A 71 -5.45 0.94 2.87
N MET A 72 -4.23 0.82 3.44
CA MET A 72 -3.42 1.97 3.84
C MET A 72 -3.08 2.87 2.63
N ALA A 73 -2.57 2.28 1.55
CA ALA A 73 -2.19 3.01 0.33
C ALA A 73 -3.39 3.71 -0.33
N SER A 74 -4.55 3.04 -0.36
CA SER A 74 -5.80 3.58 -0.89
C SER A 74 -6.33 4.74 -0.06
N ASN A 75 -6.32 4.60 1.27
CA ASN A 75 -6.77 5.65 2.19
C ASN A 75 -5.89 6.90 2.06
N LEU A 76 -4.56 6.75 2.09
CA LEU A 76 -3.64 7.87 1.91
C LEU A 76 -3.81 8.54 0.54
N THR A 77 -3.95 7.74 -0.52
CA THR A 77 -4.22 8.24 -1.88
C THR A 77 -5.48 9.10 -1.92
N ALA A 78 -6.59 8.60 -1.38
CA ALA A 78 -7.86 9.32 -1.40
C ALA A 78 -7.78 10.62 -0.59
N GLN A 79 -7.15 10.58 0.58
CA GLN A 79 -6.97 11.74 1.44
C GLN A 79 -6.13 12.83 0.77
N VAL A 80 -4.97 12.46 0.21
CA VAL A 80 -4.05 13.41 -0.44
C VAL A 80 -4.68 14.01 -1.71
N ARG A 81 -5.38 13.22 -2.54
CA ARG A 81 -6.05 13.75 -3.74
C ARG A 81 -7.13 14.77 -3.41
N ASN A 82 -8.00 14.48 -2.43
CA ASN A 82 -9.02 15.44 -2.01
C ASN A 82 -8.43 16.77 -1.53
N ILE A 83 -7.31 16.70 -0.80
CA ILE A 83 -6.60 17.90 -0.34
C ILE A 83 -6.03 18.66 -1.53
N ALA A 84 -5.32 17.98 -2.43
CA ALA A 84 -4.73 18.58 -3.62
C ALA A 84 -5.78 19.27 -4.51
N ASP A 85 -6.93 18.64 -4.74
CA ASP A 85 -8.01 19.20 -5.56
C ASP A 85 -8.52 20.54 -5.01
N VAL A 86 -8.71 20.63 -3.69
CA VAL A 86 -9.16 21.86 -3.03
C VAL A 86 -8.06 22.92 -3.05
N THR A 87 -6.81 22.55 -2.74
CA THR A 87 -5.68 23.49 -2.78
C THR A 87 -5.45 24.06 -4.18
N ILE A 88 -5.60 23.25 -5.23
CA ILE A 88 -5.51 23.70 -6.63
C ILE A 88 -6.66 24.66 -6.95
N ALA A 89 -7.91 24.32 -6.59
CA ALA A 89 -9.06 25.19 -6.83
C ALA A 89 -8.88 26.58 -6.19
N VAL A 90 -8.40 26.60 -4.93
CA VAL A 90 -8.09 27.84 -4.20
C VAL A 90 -6.99 28.64 -4.89
N ALA A 91 -5.93 27.98 -5.37
CA ALA A 91 -4.87 28.64 -6.13
C ALA A 91 -5.37 29.24 -7.46
N MET A 92 -6.44 28.68 -8.04
CA MET A 92 -7.12 29.21 -9.22
C MET A 92 -8.19 30.27 -8.89
N GLY A 93 -8.34 30.64 -7.61
CA GLY A 93 -9.28 31.66 -7.13
C GLY A 93 -10.67 31.13 -6.78
N ASP A 94 -10.92 29.82 -6.86
CA ASP A 94 -12.19 29.22 -6.43
C ASP A 94 -12.17 28.94 -4.92
N LEU A 95 -12.54 29.95 -4.12
CA LEU A 95 -12.68 29.86 -2.67
C LEU A 95 -14.00 29.21 -2.22
N SER A 96 -14.83 28.71 -3.15
CA SER A 96 -16.06 28.00 -2.80
C SER A 96 -15.81 26.54 -2.40
N LYS A 97 -14.63 26.00 -2.72
CA LYS A 97 -14.25 24.62 -2.43
C LYS A 97 -13.74 24.45 -1.00
N LYS A 98 -14.14 23.33 -0.38
CA LYS A 98 -13.64 22.89 0.92
C LYS A 98 -13.36 21.40 0.89
N ILE A 99 -12.44 20.97 1.72
CA ILE A 99 -12.18 19.54 1.97
C ILE A 99 -13.34 19.03 2.84
N THR A 100 -14.12 18.07 2.33
CA THR A 100 -15.30 17.52 3.01
C THR A 100 -15.14 16.08 3.47
N VAL A 101 -14.17 15.35 2.91
CA VAL A 101 -13.92 13.93 3.25
C VAL A 101 -13.71 13.72 4.76
N ASP A 102 -14.23 12.61 5.28
CA ASP A 102 -14.00 12.20 6.68
C ASP A 102 -12.57 11.71 6.86
N VAL A 103 -11.86 12.35 7.78
CA VAL A 103 -10.44 12.11 8.06
C VAL A 103 -10.19 12.26 9.54
N ARG A 104 -9.13 11.62 10.03
CA ARG A 104 -8.79 11.57 11.46
C ARG A 104 -7.29 11.86 11.65
N GLY A 105 -6.91 12.14 12.89
CA GLY A 105 -5.51 12.36 13.27
C GLY A 105 -4.89 13.56 12.54
N GLU A 106 -3.65 13.41 12.09
CA GLU A 106 -2.87 14.47 11.44
C GLU A 106 -3.54 14.99 10.15
N ILE A 107 -4.25 14.12 9.43
CA ILE A 107 -4.95 14.51 8.20
C ILE A 107 -6.19 15.38 8.50
N LEU A 108 -6.83 15.18 9.66
CA LEU A 108 -7.91 16.08 10.11
C LEU A 108 -7.37 17.47 10.41
N GLN A 109 -6.24 17.56 11.12
CA GLN A 109 -5.59 18.84 11.40
C GLN A 109 -5.21 19.57 10.11
N LEU A 110 -4.69 18.84 9.11
CA LEU A 110 -4.38 19.41 7.80
C LEU A 110 -5.65 19.91 7.07
N LYS A 111 -6.73 19.13 7.08
CA LYS A 111 -8.04 19.53 6.52
C LYS A 111 -8.56 20.82 7.18
N GLU A 112 -8.52 20.90 8.50
CA GLU A 112 -9.01 22.06 9.25
C GLU A 112 -8.16 23.30 8.97
N ALA A 113 -6.83 23.16 8.93
CA ALA A 113 -5.91 24.25 8.62
C ALA A 113 -6.16 24.82 7.22
N ILE A 114 -6.32 23.96 6.21
CA ILE A 114 -6.59 24.38 4.83
C ILE A 114 -7.97 25.03 4.73
N ASN A 115 -9.02 24.41 5.29
CA ASN A 115 -10.37 24.99 5.24
C ASN A 115 -10.41 26.36 5.94
N THR A 116 -9.71 26.52 7.07
CA THR A 116 -9.59 27.81 7.77
C THR A 116 -8.87 28.85 6.92
N MET A 117 -7.79 28.47 6.24
CA MET A 117 -7.10 29.36 5.30
C MET A 117 -8.03 29.82 4.16
N VAL A 118 -8.84 28.92 3.58
CA VAL A 118 -9.83 29.26 2.55
C VAL A 118 -10.85 30.27 3.08
N ASP A 119 -11.34 30.06 4.30
CA ASP A 119 -12.31 30.96 4.93
C ASP A 119 -11.74 32.37 5.18
N GLN A 120 -10.43 32.49 5.45
CA GLN A 120 -9.77 33.77 5.68
C GLN A 120 -9.46 34.55 4.38
N LEU A 121 -9.40 33.86 3.24
CA LEU A 121 -9.13 34.49 1.94
C LEU A 121 -10.39 35.02 1.25
N ARG A 122 -11.57 34.65 1.74
CA ARG A 122 -12.87 34.99 1.16
C ARG A 122 -13.40 36.33 1.68
#